data_AF-A0A950YPS2-F1
#
_entry.id   AF-A0A950YPS2-F1
#
_cell.length_a   1.000
_cell.length_b   1.000
_cell.length_c   1.000
_cell.angle_alpha   90.00
_cell.angle_beta   90.00
_cell.angle_gamma   90.00
#
_symmetry.space_group_name_H-M   'P 1'
#
loop_
_entity.id
_entity.type
_entity.pdbx_description
1 polymer ?
#
loop_
_entity_poly.entity_id
_entity_poly.type
_entity_poly.pdbx_seq_one_letter_code
_entity_poly.pdbx_strand_id
1 'polypeptide(L)' 'MSRLIRMDQSGHTTLAEWTAEDPASIEAAVAAFRAELDEGYFAVVSGGEGCAEQVRELPVDAPLVILRRPIAGG' A
#
# COMPACT_ATOMS: atom_id res chain seq x y z
N MET A 1 -1.93 4.64 -13.50
CA MET A 1 -2.90 4.43 -12.41
C MET A 1 -2.26 3.53 -11.39
N SER A 2 -2.25 3.97 -10.15
CA SER A 2 -1.58 3.31 -9.03
C SER A 2 -2.61 2.67 -8.10
N ARG A 3 -2.20 1.62 -7.39
CA ARG A 3 -3.12 0.81 -6.59
C ARG A 3 -2.56 0.49 -5.20
N LEU A 4 -3.44 0.54 -4.21
CA LEU A 4 -3.19 0.14 -2.84
C LEU A 4 -3.88 -1.19 -2.63
N ILE A 5 -3.08 -2.24 -2.50
CA ILE A 5 -3.59 -3.57 -2.22
C ILE A 5 -3.19 -3.99 -0.81
N ARG A 6 -4.07 -4.71 -0.15
CA ARG A 6 -3.78 -5.44 1.07
C ARG A 6 -3.65 -6.91 0.75
N MET A 7 -2.51 -7.47 1.11
CA MET A 7 -2.27 -8.90 1.06
C MET A 7 -2.68 -9.50 2.41
N ASP A 8 -3.78 -10.24 2.39
CA ASP A 8 -4.28 -11.01 3.53
C ASP A 8 -4.16 -12.52 3.23
N GLN A 9 -4.45 -13.35 4.22
CA GLN A 9 -4.37 -14.81 4.13
C GLN A 9 -5.31 -15.38 3.06
N SER A 10 -6.38 -14.64 2.71
CA SER A 10 -7.32 -14.99 1.65
C SER A 10 -6.94 -14.50 0.23
N GLY A 11 -5.83 -13.75 0.07
CA GLY A 11 -5.36 -13.24 -1.22
C GLY A 11 -5.05 -11.74 -1.21
N HIS A 12 -5.45 -11.02 -2.27
CA HIS A 12 -5.35 -9.56 -2.32
C HIS A 12 -6.72 -8.87 -2.21
N THR A 13 -6.77 -7.73 -1.53
CA THR A 13 -7.92 -6.83 -1.51
C THR A 13 -7.47 -5.46 -1.98
N THR A 14 -8.13 -4.91 -2.99
CA THR A 14 -7.88 -3.51 -3.40
C THR A 14 -8.58 -2.59 -2.42
N LEU A 15 -7.81 -1.74 -1.74
CA LEU A 15 -8.35 -0.77 -0.79
C LEU A 15 -8.63 0.57 -1.45
N ALA A 16 -7.74 1.00 -2.35
CA ALA A 16 -7.86 2.26 -3.07
C ALA A 16 -7.11 2.20 -4.39
N GLU A 17 -7.57 3.00 -5.35
CA GLU A 17 -6.91 3.25 -6.63
C GLU A 17 -6.78 4.75 -6.79
N TRP A 18 -5.65 5.23 -7.31
CA TRP A 18 -5.45 6.65 -7.56
C TRP A 18 -4.71 6.92 -8.86
N THR A 19 -4.83 8.17 -9.30
CA THR A 19 -4.08 8.73 -10.42
C THR A 19 -3.33 9.95 -9.93
N ALA A 20 -2.08 10.12 -10.38
CA ALA A 20 -1.26 11.28 -10.03
C ALA A 20 -1.91 12.63 -10.41
N GLU A 21 -2.84 12.60 -11.37
CA GLU A 21 -3.60 13.75 -11.86
C GLU A 21 -4.87 14.03 -11.03
N ASP A 22 -5.27 13.15 -10.11
CA ASP A 22 -6.48 13.30 -9.30
C ASP A 22 -6.16 13.37 -7.79
N PRO A 23 -6.07 14.59 -7.21
CA PRO A 23 -5.69 14.75 -5.80
C PRO A 23 -6.74 14.19 -4.83
N ALA A 24 -8.02 14.13 -5.21
CA ALA A 24 -9.06 13.57 -4.35
C ALA A 24 -8.87 12.06 -4.15
N SER A 25 -8.54 11.33 -5.22
CA SER A 25 -8.22 9.90 -5.15
C SER A 25 -6.92 9.64 -4.39
N ILE A 26 -5.92 10.53 -4.49
CA ILE A 26 -4.69 10.45 -3.70
C ILE A 26 -5.02 10.58 -2.21
N GLU A 27 -5.77 11.60 -1.80
CA GLU A 27 -6.16 11.82 -0.40
C GLU A 27 -6.93 10.62 0.16
N ALA A 28 -7.87 10.05 -0.62
CA ALA A 28 -8.58 8.84 -0.23
C ALA A 28 -7.64 7.64 -0.06
N ALA A 29 -6.67 7.46 -0.96
CA ALA A 29 -5.67 6.41 -0.86
C ALA A 29 -4.74 6.59 0.34
N VAL A 30 -4.34 7.83 0.65
CA VAL A 30 -3.52 8.18 1.82
C VAL A 30 -4.27 7.89 3.12
N ALA A 31 -5.56 8.25 3.17
CA ALA A 31 -6.41 7.96 4.33
C ALA A 31 -6.55 6.45 4.58
N ALA A 32 -6.84 5.67 3.53
CA ALA A 32 -6.90 4.21 3.62
C ALA A 32 -5.55 3.60 4.02
N PHE A 33 -4.46 4.07 3.43
CA PHE A 33 -3.11 3.63 3.75
C PHE A 33 -2.77 3.82 5.23
N ARG A 34 -3.06 5.01 5.78
CA ARG A 34 -2.80 5.31 7.19
C ARG A 34 -3.65 4.46 8.13
N ALA A 35 -4.92 4.22 7.79
CA ALA A 35 -5.80 3.37 8.60
C ALA A 35 -5.23 1.95 8.74
N GLU A 36 -4.70 1.38 7.66
CA GLU A 36 -4.13 0.02 7.71
C GLU A 36 -2.78 -0.02 8.45
N LEU A 37 -1.96 1.02 8.33
CA LEU A 37 -0.74 1.13 9.15
C LEU A 37 -1.06 1.19 10.65
N ASP A 38 -2.13 1.89 11.03
CA ASP A 38 -2.60 1.98 12.42
C ASP A 38 -3.09 0.62 12.94
N GLU A 39 -3.73 -0.18 12.07
CA GLU A 39 -4.08 -1.58 12.35
C GLU A 39 -2.87 -2.53 12.46
N GLY A 40 -1.65 -2.03 12.25
CA GLY A 40 -0.40 -2.79 12.37
C GLY A 40 0.03 -3.50 11.10
N TYR A 41 -0.55 -3.16 9.94
CA TYR A 41 0.01 -3.55 8.65
C TYR A 41 1.28 -2.74 8.37
N PHE A 42 2.13 -3.26 7.49
CA PHE A 42 3.20 -2.48 6.90
C PHE A 42 3.07 -2.44 5.39
N ALA A 43 3.38 -1.28 4.83
CA ALA A 43 3.38 -1.09 3.39
C ALA A 43 4.75 -1.38 2.81
N VAL A 44 4.75 -2.06 1.67
CA VAL A 44 5.92 -2.25 0.82
C VAL A 44 5.63 -1.80 -0.59
N VAL A 45 6.64 -1.25 -1.24
CA VAL A 45 6.62 -0.97 -2.68
C VAL A 45 7.64 -1.83 -3.39
N SER A 46 7.24 -2.40 -4.52
CA SER A 46 8.16 -3.13 -5.39
C SER A 46 8.93 -2.12 -6.24
N GLY A 47 10.07 -1.66 -5.73
CA GLY A 47 10.95 -0.72 -6.40
C GLY A 47 11.87 -1.43 -7.39
N GLY A 48 11.33 -1.97 -8.50
CA GLY A 48 12.15 -2.64 -9.53
C GLY A 48 12.92 -3.87 -9.03
N GLU A 49 13.59 -4.56 -9.98
CA GLU A 49 14.50 -5.72 -9.84
C GLU A 49 14.54 -6.44 -8.47
N GLY A 50 13.41 -7.00 -8.03
CA GLY A 50 13.32 -7.84 -6.83
C GLY A 50 13.40 -7.12 -5.47
N CYS A 51 13.41 -5.79 -5.44
CA CYS A 51 13.46 -5.03 -4.19
C CYS A 51 12.05 -4.66 -3.71
N ALA A 52 11.71 -5.08 -2.49
CA ALA A 52 10.55 -4.60 -1.76
C ALA A 52 11.03 -3.64 -0.66
N GLU A 53 10.77 -2.34 -0.82
CA GLU A 53 11.12 -1.33 0.17
C GLU A 53 9.92 -1.04 1.07
N GLN A 54 10.14 -1.06 2.39
CA GLN A 54 9.11 -0.69 3.34
C GLN A 54 8.97 0.83 3.40
N VAL A 55 7.75 1.32 3.21
CA VAL A 55 7.44 2.76 3.23
C VAL A 55 6.48 3.08 4.37
N ARG A 56 6.66 4.25 4.98
CA ARG A 56 5.78 4.76 6.07
C ARG A 56 4.78 5.79 5.57
N GLU A 57 4.94 6.25 4.34
CA GLU A 57 4.09 7.23 3.66
C GLU A 57 3.74 6.67 2.29
N LEU A 58 2.56 7.03 1.75
CA LEU A 58 2.10 6.54 0.46
C LEU A 58 2.93 7.19 -0.67
N PRO A 59 3.71 6.41 -1.44
CA PRO A 59 4.42 6.95 -2.59
C PRO A 59 3.46 7.07 -3.78
N VAL A 60 3.03 8.29 -4.07
CA VAL A 60 2.05 8.58 -5.13
C VAL A 60 2.52 8.16 -6.52
N ASP A 61 3.84 8.18 -6.75
CA ASP A 61 4.49 7.78 -8.00
C ASP A 61 4.69 6.27 -8.13
N ALA A 62 4.46 5.50 -7.06
CA ALA A 62 4.60 4.05 -7.12
C ALA A 62 3.38 3.44 -7.84
N PRO A 63 3.59 2.53 -8.81
CA PRO A 63 2.49 1.90 -9.53
C PRO A 63 1.69 0.91 -8.66
N LEU A 64 2.30 0.36 -7.62
CA LEU A 64 1.68 -0.61 -6.73
C LEU A 64 2.27 -0.51 -5.32
N VAL A 65 1.38 -0.39 -4.33
CA VAL A 65 1.70 -0.40 -2.91
C VAL A 65 0.98 -1.58 -2.27
N ILE A 66 1.73 -2.41 -1.54
CA ILE A 66 1.23 -3.65 -0.94
C ILE A 66 1.30 -3.53 0.58
N LEU A 67 0.15 -3.58 1.24
CA LEU A 67 0.04 -3.71 2.69
C LEU A 67 0.04 -5.17 3.07
N ARG A 68 0.80 -5.54 4.10
CA ARG A 68 0.89 -6.91 4.59
C ARG A 68 1.01 -6.92 6.10
N ARG A 69 0.47 -7.96 6.75
CA ARG A 69 0.73 -8.17 8.18
C ARG A 69 2.13 -8.75 8.38
N PRO A 70 2.82 -8.37 9.47
CA PRO A 70 4.01 -9.09 9.89
C PRO A 70 3.64 -10.55 10.14
N ILE A 71 4.38 -11.46 9.52
CA ILE A 71 4.37 -12.86 9.97
C ILE A 71 5.13 -12.81 11.28
N ALA A 72 4.39 -12.82 12.39
CA ALA A 72 4.98 -12.99 13.72
C ALA A 72 5.65 -14.37 13.72
N GLY A 73 6.94 -14.40 13.40
CA GLY A 73 7.81 -15.54 13.65
C GLY A 73 8.10 -15.55 15.15
N GLY A 74 7.56 -16.56 15.84
CA GLY A 74 8.09 -17.01 17.12
C GLY A 74 9.41 -17.75 16.94
#